data_AF-A0A3R7J3Q9-F1
#
_entry.id   AF-A0A3R7J3Q9-F1
#
_cell.length_a   1.000
_cell.length_b   1.000
_cell.length_c   1.000
_cell.angle_alpha   90.00
_cell.angle_beta   90.00
_cell.angle_gamma   90.00
#
_symmetry.space_group_name_H-M   'P 1'
#
loop_
_entity.id
_entity.type
_entity.pdbx_description
1 polymer ?
#
loop_
_entity_poly.entity_id
_entity_poly.type
_entity_poly.pdbx_seq_one_letter_code
_entity_poly.pdbx_strand_id
1 'polypeptide(L)'
;MNETTPGAGTGRELPALRRRLAAFAAARDWQPYHTPKNLAAALSVEAAELLEIFQWLTPEESARVMTDPERAHRVEDEVADVLAYLLQFCEVLDIDPAVALAAKIDRNERRFPVPEGPGRRARSRGSAGPFRDESKDRNLDRNSP
;
A
#
# COMPACT_ATOMS: atom_id res chain seq x y z
N MET A 1 34.64 24.42 0.93
CA MET A 1 33.41 24.33 0.12
C MET A 1 33.25 22.87 -0.23
N ASN A 2 32.46 22.13 0.56
CA ASN A 2 32.13 20.74 0.23
C ASN A 2 30.86 20.78 -0.60
N GLU A 3 30.99 20.51 -1.89
CA GLU A 3 29.86 20.22 -2.75
C GLU A 3 29.29 18.86 -2.36
N THR A 4 28.10 18.89 -1.79
CA THR A 4 27.27 17.70 -1.58
C THR A 4 26.79 17.24 -2.95
N THR A 5 27.44 16.22 -3.50
CA THR A 5 26.92 15.48 -4.66
C THR A 5 25.53 14.94 -4.28
N PRO A 6 24.44 15.28 -5.00
CA PRO A 6 23.16 14.63 -4.78
C PRO A 6 23.35 13.15 -5.14
N GLY A 7 23.08 12.27 -4.19
CA GLY A 7 23.10 10.83 -4.43
C GLY A 7 22.28 10.53 -5.69
N ALA A 8 22.92 9.93 -6.69
CA ALA A 8 22.24 9.44 -7.88
C ALA A 8 21.18 8.45 -7.39
N GLY A 9 19.91 8.89 -7.37
CA GLY A 9 18.79 8.08 -6.91
C GLY A 9 18.81 6.77 -7.65
N THR A 10 19.07 5.67 -6.94
CA THR A 10 19.01 4.35 -7.53
C THR A 10 17.60 4.21 -8.12
N GLY A 11 17.44 3.76 -9.37
CA GLY A 11 16.14 3.74 -10.08
C GLY A 11 15.02 2.89 -9.46
N ARG A 12 15.14 2.57 -8.16
CA ARG A 12 14.25 1.85 -7.26
C ARG A 12 13.41 2.77 -6.36
N GLU A 13 13.62 4.08 -6.38
CA GLU A 13 12.77 5.03 -5.67
C GLU A 13 11.35 5.06 -6.26
N LEU A 14 10.31 5.23 -5.43
CA LEU A 14 8.91 5.23 -5.87
C LEU A 14 8.65 6.19 -7.05
N PRO A 15 9.13 7.46 -7.04
CA PRO A 15 8.96 8.35 -8.18
C PRO A 15 9.66 7.84 -9.46
N ALA A 16 10.80 7.19 -9.33
CA ALA A 16 11.52 6.61 -10.47
C ALA A 16 10.77 5.40 -11.05
N LEU A 17 10.24 4.53 -10.20
CA LEU A 17 9.42 3.38 -10.60
C LEU A 17 8.12 3.84 -11.27
N ARG A 18 7.42 4.83 -10.69
CA ARG A 18 6.19 5.39 -11.26
C ARG A 18 6.42 5.97 -12.67
N ARG A 19 7.49 6.75 -12.86
CA ARG A 19 7.87 7.26 -14.20
C ARG A 19 8.17 6.13 -15.19
N ARG A 20 8.83 5.06 -14.73
CA ARG A 20 9.18 3.91 -15.56
C ARG A 20 7.95 3.12 -15.99
N LEU A 21 6.95 2.97 -15.12
CA LEU A 21 5.64 2.40 -15.45
C LEU A 21 4.86 3.28 -16.44
N ALA A 22 4.82 4.60 -16.21
CA ALA A 22 4.18 5.53 -17.14
C ALA A 22 4.79 5.48 -18.54
N ALA A 23 6.13 5.45 -18.63
CA ALA A 23 6.84 5.28 -19.90
C ALA A 23 6.56 3.92 -20.56
N PHE A 24 6.48 2.84 -19.76
CA PHE A 24 6.14 1.50 -20.25
C PHE A 24 4.74 1.43 -20.87
N ALA A 25 3.75 2.04 -20.21
CA ALA A 25 2.38 2.13 -20.69
C ALA A 25 2.28 3.01 -21.95
N ALA A 26 3.00 4.13 -21.96
CA ALA A 26 3.03 5.04 -23.11
C ALA A 26 3.64 4.40 -24.36
N ALA A 27 4.68 3.58 -24.21
CA ALA A 27 5.27 2.84 -25.32
C ALA A 27 4.34 1.79 -25.94
N ARG A 28 3.18 1.52 -25.32
CA ARG A 28 2.19 0.52 -25.77
C ARG A 28 0.81 1.13 -26.04
N ASP A 29 0.69 2.45 -25.98
CA ASP A 29 -0.58 3.17 -26.10
C ASP A 29 -1.66 2.66 -25.14
N TRP A 30 -1.28 2.32 -23.91
CA TRP A 30 -2.19 1.76 -22.90
C TRP A 30 -2.99 2.81 -22.11
N GLN A 31 -2.65 4.09 -22.23
CA GLN A 31 -3.30 5.19 -21.52
C GLN A 31 -4.84 5.19 -21.65
N PRO A 32 -5.46 4.87 -22.79
CA PRO A 32 -6.93 4.79 -22.89
C PRO A 32 -7.56 3.74 -21.97
N TYR A 33 -6.83 2.67 -21.60
CA TYR A 33 -7.32 1.63 -20.71
C TYR A 33 -7.09 1.97 -19.23
N HIS A 34 -6.19 2.91 -18.93
CA HIS A 34 -5.81 3.34 -17.59
C HIS A 34 -6.82 4.32 -16.98
N THR A 35 -8.11 4.00 -17.07
CA THR A 35 -9.13 4.75 -16.33
C THR A 35 -9.02 4.41 -14.84
N PRO A 36 -9.36 5.35 -13.91
CA PRO A 36 -9.32 5.05 -12.48
C PRO A 36 -10.12 3.81 -12.08
N LYS A 37 -11.27 3.56 -12.74
CA LYS A 37 -12.10 2.36 -12.54
C LYS A 37 -11.34 1.09 -12.91
N ASN A 38 -10.71 1.06 -14.07
CA ASN A 38 -10.00 -0.13 -14.55
C ASN A 38 -8.77 -0.42 -13.69
N LEU A 39 -8.01 0.61 -13.32
CA LEU A 39 -6.84 0.46 -12.46
C LEU A 39 -7.20 0.00 -11.06
N ALA A 40 -8.30 0.51 -10.48
CA ALA A 40 -8.79 0.02 -9.20
C ALA A 40 -9.26 -1.43 -9.27
N ALA A 41 -9.90 -1.83 -10.38
CA ALA A 41 -10.29 -3.22 -10.60
C ALA A 41 -9.07 -4.14 -10.75
N ALA A 42 -8.08 -3.76 -11.56
CA ALA A 42 -6.83 -4.51 -11.72
C ALA A 42 -6.08 -4.66 -10.39
N LEU A 43 -5.92 -3.56 -9.64
CA LEU A 43 -5.34 -3.58 -8.30
C LEU A 43 -6.04 -4.59 -7.37
N SER A 44 -7.37 -4.67 -7.44
CA SER A 44 -8.14 -5.64 -6.63
C SER A 44 -7.92 -7.09 -7.08
N VAL A 45 -7.65 -7.33 -8.37
CA VAL A 45 -7.33 -8.66 -8.89
C VAL A 45 -5.96 -9.08 -8.39
N GLU A 46 -4.91 -8.25 -8.53
CA GLU A 46 -3.56 -8.63 -8.05
C GLU A 46 -3.51 -8.83 -6.54
N ALA A 47 -4.29 -8.05 -5.78
CA ALA A 47 -4.42 -8.28 -4.34
C ALA A 47 -5.11 -9.63 -4.01
N ALA A 48 -6.01 -10.10 -4.87
CA ALA A 48 -6.59 -11.42 -4.75
C ALA A 48 -5.61 -12.52 -5.18
N GLU A 49 -4.82 -12.33 -6.23
CA GLU A 49 -3.77 -13.26 -6.64
C GLU A 49 -2.70 -13.44 -5.54
N LEU A 50 -2.30 -12.33 -4.88
CA LEU A 50 -1.46 -12.39 -3.68
C LEU A 50 -2.12 -13.23 -2.58
N LEU A 51 -3.42 -13.03 -2.31
CA LEU A 51 -4.17 -13.77 -1.30
C LEU A 51 -4.24 -15.28 -1.63
N GLU A 52 -4.39 -15.64 -2.90
CA GLU A 52 -4.50 -17.04 -3.34
C GLU A 52 -3.29 -17.89 -2.94
N ILE A 53 -2.10 -17.29 -2.83
CA ILE A 53 -0.89 -17.97 -2.37
C ILE A 53 -1.05 -18.48 -0.92
N PHE A 54 -1.81 -17.75 -0.10
CA PHE A 54 -1.94 -18.00 1.34
C PHE A 54 -3.23 -18.74 1.72
N GLN A 55 -4.24 -18.77 0.84
CA GLN A 55 -5.62 -19.12 1.19
C GLN A 55 -5.80 -20.50 1.87
N TRP A 56 -4.91 -21.46 1.60
CA TRP A 56 -4.97 -22.82 2.16
C TRP A 56 -3.84 -23.13 3.16
N LEU A 57 -3.00 -22.14 3.49
CA LEU A 57 -1.90 -22.32 4.42
C LEU A 57 -2.38 -22.21 5.86
N THR A 58 -1.82 -23.03 6.73
CA THR A 58 -1.88 -22.81 8.18
C THR A 58 -1.11 -21.54 8.57
N PRO A 59 -1.36 -20.96 9.76
CA PRO A 59 -0.56 -19.83 10.25
C PRO A 59 0.95 -20.12 10.28
N GLU A 60 1.35 -21.33 10.65
CA GLU A 60 2.75 -21.73 10.71
C GLU A 60 3.38 -21.86 9.31
N GLU A 61 2.63 -22.38 8.34
CA GLU A 61 3.08 -22.48 6.94
C GLU A 61 3.16 -21.11 6.27
N SER A 62 2.15 -20.25 6.45
CA SER A 62 2.13 -18.90 5.90
C SER A 62 3.31 -18.05 6.40
N ALA A 63 3.68 -18.19 7.67
CA ALA A 63 4.86 -17.53 8.24
C ALA A 63 6.19 -18.00 7.63
N ARG A 64 6.20 -19.17 6.97
CA ARG A 64 7.38 -19.76 6.32
C ARG A 64 7.26 -19.78 4.79
N VAL A 65 6.28 -19.09 4.21
CA VAL A 65 6.01 -19.11 2.76
C VAL A 65 7.26 -18.82 1.92
N MET A 66 8.12 -17.91 2.40
CA MET A 66 9.35 -17.49 1.70
C MET A 66 10.48 -18.54 1.74
N THR A 67 10.32 -19.64 2.48
CA THR A 67 11.31 -20.74 2.51
C THR A 67 11.16 -21.71 1.35
N ASP A 68 9.99 -21.71 0.70
CA ASP A 68 9.73 -22.42 -0.54
C ASP A 68 10.05 -21.47 -1.72
N PRO A 69 11.07 -21.75 -2.55
CA PRO A 69 11.48 -20.85 -3.62
C PRO A 69 10.39 -20.54 -4.65
N GLU A 70 9.49 -21.49 -4.93
CA GLU A 70 8.43 -21.30 -5.91
C GLU A 70 7.37 -20.33 -5.36
N ARG A 71 6.94 -20.54 -4.12
CA ARG A 71 5.99 -19.65 -3.45
C ARG A 71 6.59 -18.28 -3.18
N ALA A 72 7.86 -18.22 -2.79
CA ALA A 72 8.58 -16.97 -2.56
C ALA A 72 8.59 -16.10 -3.81
N HIS A 73 8.93 -16.68 -4.97
CA HIS A 73 8.92 -15.96 -6.24
C HIS A 73 7.53 -15.42 -6.59
N ARG A 74 6.48 -16.25 -6.42
CA ARG A 74 5.11 -15.79 -6.63
C ARG A 74 4.73 -14.64 -5.69
N VAL A 75 5.07 -14.71 -4.40
CA VAL A 75 4.81 -13.60 -3.47
C VAL A 75 5.50 -12.32 -3.92
N GLU A 76 6.74 -12.39 -4.39
CA GLU A 76 7.47 -11.22 -4.90
C GLU A 76 6.79 -10.61 -6.13
N ASP A 77 6.34 -11.45 -7.07
CA ASP A 77 5.64 -11.00 -8.28
C ASP A 77 4.31 -10.33 -7.94
N GLU A 78 3.45 -10.97 -7.14
CA GLU A 78 2.13 -10.40 -6.80
C GLU A 78 2.26 -9.11 -5.97
N VAL A 79 3.27 -9.02 -5.08
CA VAL A 79 3.57 -7.77 -4.36
C VAL A 79 3.99 -6.67 -5.33
N ALA A 80 4.80 -7.00 -6.34
CA ALA A 80 5.22 -6.04 -7.36
C ALA A 80 4.04 -5.58 -8.22
N ASP A 81 3.12 -6.47 -8.59
CA ASP A 81 1.95 -6.16 -9.41
C ASP A 81 0.93 -5.30 -8.65
N VAL A 82 0.64 -5.63 -7.38
CA VAL A 82 -0.14 -4.76 -6.49
C VAL A 82 0.46 -3.36 -6.41
N LEU A 83 1.78 -3.26 -6.22
CA LEU A 83 2.46 -1.97 -6.17
C LEU A 83 2.38 -1.24 -7.52
N ALA A 84 2.56 -1.95 -8.63
CA ALA A 84 2.55 -1.37 -9.97
C ALA A 84 1.19 -0.75 -10.31
N TYR A 85 0.08 -1.45 -10.05
CA TYR A 85 -1.25 -0.89 -10.29
C TYR A 85 -1.61 0.23 -9.32
N LEU A 86 -1.16 0.16 -8.06
CA LEU A 86 -1.34 1.28 -7.13
C LEU A 86 -0.60 2.54 -7.62
N LEU A 87 0.64 2.41 -8.09
CA LEU A 87 1.42 3.53 -8.62
C LEU A 87 0.79 4.12 -9.89
N GLN A 88 0.27 3.28 -10.78
CA GLN A 88 -0.44 3.73 -12.00
C GLN A 88 -1.78 4.40 -11.67
N PHE A 89 -2.52 3.86 -10.69
CA PHE A 89 -3.74 4.48 -10.18
C PHE A 89 -3.46 5.87 -9.59
N CYS A 90 -2.40 5.99 -8.79
CA CYS A 90 -1.95 7.26 -8.24
C CYS A 90 -1.51 8.24 -9.33
N GLU A 91 -0.82 7.79 -10.38
CA GLU A 91 -0.42 8.64 -11.51
C GLU A 91 -1.63 9.27 -12.21
N VAL A 92 -2.68 8.47 -12.51
CA VAL A 92 -3.87 8.96 -13.22
C VAL A 92 -4.72 9.92 -12.36
N LEU A 93 -4.66 9.79 -11.04
CA LEU A 93 -5.41 10.65 -10.10
C LEU A 93 -4.57 11.78 -9.50
N ASP A 94 -3.31 11.95 -9.91
CA ASP A 94 -2.37 12.93 -9.36
C ASP A 94 -2.20 12.82 -7.83
N ILE A 95 -2.02 11.58 -7.35
CA ILE A 95 -1.77 11.27 -5.94
C ILE A 95 -0.28 10.97 -5.75
N ASP A 96 0.35 11.65 -4.80
CA ASP A 96 1.65 11.21 -4.27
C ASP A 96 1.43 10.15 -3.17
N PRO A 97 1.76 8.87 -3.43
CA PRO A 97 1.51 7.79 -2.48
C PRO A 97 2.36 7.92 -1.21
N ALA A 98 3.58 8.48 -1.30
CA ALA A 98 4.46 8.63 -0.14
C ALA A 98 3.91 9.72 0.79
N VAL A 99 3.47 10.85 0.23
CA VAL A 99 2.80 11.92 1.00
C VAL A 99 1.49 11.41 1.62
N ALA A 100 0.68 10.68 0.85
CA ALA A 100 -0.59 10.13 1.34
C ALA A 100 -0.38 9.14 2.50
N LEU A 101 0.63 8.27 2.39
CA LEU A 101 0.99 7.31 3.43
C LEU A 101 1.54 8.00 4.67
N ALA A 102 2.45 8.98 4.52
CA ALA A 102 2.99 9.74 5.65
C ALA A 102 1.87 10.40 6.47
N ALA A 103 0.96 11.12 5.80
CA ALA A 103 -0.19 11.74 6.45
C ALA A 103 -1.11 10.71 7.14
N LYS A 104 -1.22 9.49 6.59
CA LYS A 104 -1.99 8.40 7.20
C LYS A 104 -1.30 7.83 8.44
N ILE A 105 0.02 7.68 8.41
CA ILE A 105 0.82 7.23 9.56
C ILE A 105 0.65 8.22 10.72
N ASP A 106 0.80 9.53 10.48
CA ASP A 106 0.62 10.55 11.52
C ASP A 106 -0.76 10.47 12.20
N ARG A 107 -1.82 10.20 11.42
CA ARG A 107 -3.18 10.00 11.97
C ARG A 107 -3.27 8.71 12.78
N ASN A 108 -2.66 7.63 12.30
CA ASN A 108 -2.67 6.33 12.98
C ASN A 108 -1.93 6.38 14.32
N GLU A 109 -0.77 7.04 14.40
CA GLU A 109 0.00 7.20 15.63
C GLU A 109 -0.79 7.96 16.71
N ARG A 110 -1.55 8.98 16.31
CA ARG A 110 -2.45 9.72 17.20
C ARG A 110 -3.66 8.87 17.64
N ARG A 111 -4.21 8.04 16.73
CA ARG A 111 -5.37 7.18 17.00
C ARG A 111 -5.02 6.00 17.91
N PHE A 112 -3.81 5.46 17.77
CA PHE A 112 -3.33 4.27 18.47
C PHE A 112 -1.99 4.56 19.16
N PRO A 113 -1.98 5.40 20.22
CA PRO A 113 -0.75 5.75 20.92
C PRO A 113 -0.15 4.51 21.62
N VAL A 114 1.19 4.49 21.71
CA VAL A 114 1.89 3.46 22.50
C VAL A 114 1.44 3.58 23.96
N PRO A 115 1.04 2.48 24.62
CA PRO A 115 0.66 2.53 26.03
C PRO A 115 1.86 2.97 26.88
N GLU A 116 1.66 3.97 27.75
CA GLU A 116 2.71 4.41 28.68
C GLU A 116 2.83 3.44 29.87
N GLY A 117 4.03 2.87 30.07
CA GLY A 117 4.42 2.16 31.31
C GLY A 117 4.60 0.63 31.21
N PRO A 118 5.39 0.01 32.11
CA PRO A 118 5.72 -1.40 32.03
C PRO A 118 4.53 -2.25 32.49
N GLY A 119 3.88 -2.92 31.53
CA GLY A 119 3.00 -4.07 31.80
C GLY A 119 1.51 -3.93 31.52
N ARG A 120 1.03 -3.01 30.66
CA ARG A 120 -0.42 -2.93 30.36
C ARG A 120 -0.77 -2.94 28.87
N ARG A 121 -1.42 -4.03 28.47
CA ARG A 121 -2.33 -4.08 27.31
C ARG A 121 -3.28 -2.87 27.41
N ALA A 122 -3.23 -1.97 26.43
CA ALA A 122 -4.28 -0.99 26.24
C ALA A 122 -5.59 -1.75 25.94
N ARG A 123 -6.46 -1.86 26.95
CA ARG A 123 -7.89 -2.04 26.69
C ARG A 123 -8.47 -0.65 26.50
N SER A 124 -8.38 -0.14 25.27
CA SER A 124 -9.22 0.97 24.83
C SER A 124 -10.67 0.49 24.84
N ARG A 125 -11.44 0.89 25.86
CA ARG A 125 -12.90 0.73 25.84
C ARG A 125 -13.44 1.53 24.65
N GLY A 126 -13.79 0.84 23.57
CA GLY A 126 -14.46 1.40 22.40
C GLY A 126 -13.64 1.56 21.12
N SER A 127 -12.34 1.24 21.09
CA SER A 127 -11.60 1.35 19.82
C SER A 127 -11.92 0.18 18.90
N ALA A 128 -12.72 0.46 17.88
CA ALA A 128 -12.51 -0.02 16.53
C ALA A 128 -11.10 -0.62 16.33
N GLY A 129 -11.01 -1.93 16.04
CA GLY A 129 -9.72 -2.60 15.78
C GLY A 129 -8.93 -1.93 14.65
N PRO A 130 -7.63 -2.29 14.47
CA PRO A 130 -6.70 -1.59 13.58
C PRO A 130 -7.14 -1.53 12.11
N PHE A 131 -8.14 -2.33 11.71
CA PHE A 131 -8.68 -2.44 10.36
C PHE A 131 -10.05 -1.76 10.15
N ARG A 132 -10.57 -0.95 11.09
CA ARG A 132 -11.84 -0.23 10.84
C ARG A 132 -11.67 0.93 9.86
N ASP A 133 -12.61 0.99 8.92
CA ASP A 133 -12.78 1.98 7.86
C ASP A 133 -13.02 3.42 8.40
N GLU A 134 -12.17 4.36 7.98
CA GLU A 134 -12.22 5.80 8.29
C GLU A 134 -13.44 6.53 7.69
N SER A 135 -14.10 5.96 6.68
CA SER A 135 -15.25 6.58 6.04
C SER A 135 -16.50 6.63 6.94
N LYS A 136 -16.57 5.76 7.96
CA LYS A 136 -17.65 5.76 8.96
C LYS A 136 -17.49 6.87 10.00
N ASP A 137 -16.27 7.25 10.35
CA ASP A 137 -16.00 8.28 11.35
C ASP A 137 -16.29 9.69 10.78
N ARG A 138 -16.00 9.93 9.50
CA ARG A 138 -16.32 11.21 8.81
C ARG A 138 -17.81 11.49 8.59
N ASN A 139 -18.66 10.46 8.64
CA ASN A 139 -20.10 10.60 8.43
C ASN A 139 -20.87 11.00 9.71
N LEU A 140 -20.24 10.85 10.89
CA LEU A 140 -20.82 11.29 12.16
C LEU A 140 -20.74 12.81 12.33
N ASP A 141 -19.68 13.44 11.81
CA ASP A 141 -19.50 14.90 11.90
C ASP A 141 -20.37 15.71 10.92
N ARG A 142 -20.91 15.07 9.87
CA ARG A 142 -21.78 15.74 8.87
C ARG A 142 -23.26 15.69 9.18
N ASN A 143 -23.68 14.93 10.19
CA ASN A 143 -25.10 14.70 10.49
C ASN A 143 -25.51 15.11 11.92
N SER A 144 -24.74 16.01 12.54
CA SER A 144 -25.20 16.70 13.75
C SER A 144 -26.15 17.84 13.36
N PRO A 145 -27.31 17.97 14.04
CA PRO A 145 -28.35 18.95 13.71
C PRO A 145 -27.91 20.41 13.88
#